data_AF-A0A8T6H2L2-F1
#
_entry.id   AF-A0A8T6H2L2-F1
#
_cell.length_a   1.000
_cell.length_b   1.000
_cell.length_c   1.000
_cell.angle_alpha   90.00
_cell.angle_beta   90.00
_cell.angle_gamma   90.00
#
_symmetry.space_group_name_H-M   'P 1'
#
loop_
_entity.id
_entity.type
_entity.pdbx_description
1 polymer ?
#
loop_
_entity_poly.entity_id
_entity_poly.type
_entity_poly.pdbx_seq_one_letter_code
_entity_poly.pdbx_strand_id
1 'polypeptide(L)'
;MIVFRDFARRVPAWDASVKVSFALALVLFLCLMALGLGGPAELRLPARIGAFGVLVTGQLLFLWGNRRDVSPYHQAQQRFIAGDYQAAKAILEAAPATARESVDALVLLGNTYRHLAQFDRSRAVLERALALNPRHHLAHFSHGKLSLVHGDYAVARDSIARALKLGAPDIVHFELGQACYLSGDTDAARRAFDGLPADSSDEPGQALLLAWYLRRLGAAAQPEPGLASAGRASILADAAKYAGTSYGDHLSCVLQALERSFAAV
;
A
#
# COMPACT_ATOMS: atom_id res chain seq x y z
N MET A 1 -6.66 2.18 -31.98
CA MET A 1 -5.19 2.05 -32.13
C MET A 1 -4.45 1.78 -30.81
N ILE A 2 -4.93 2.28 -29.65
CA ILE A 2 -4.30 2.07 -28.32
C ILE A 2 -4.40 0.60 -27.86
N VAL A 3 -5.55 -0.05 -28.06
CA VAL A 3 -5.80 -1.45 -27.65
C VAL A 3 -4.85 -2.45 -28.34
N PHE A 4 -4.56 -2.25 -29.63
CA PHE A 4 -3.71 -3.16 -30.40
C PHE A 4 -2.22 -3.07 -29.99
N ARG A 5 -1.78 -1.88 -29.58
CA ARG A 5 -0.41 -1.64 -29.12
C ARG A 5 -0.16 -2.23 -27.73
N ASP A 6 -1.18 -2.22 -26.86
CA ASP A 6 -1.09 -2.84 -25.54
C ASP A 6 -1.18 -4.38 -25.65
N PHE A 7 -2.00 -4.87 -26.59
CA PHE A 7 -2.10 -6.30 -26.94
C PHE A 7 -0.75 -6.86 -27.42
N ALA A 8 -0.09 -6.20 -28.38
CA ALA A 8 1.18 -6.65 -28.94
C ALA A 8 2.33 -6.69 -27.92
N ARG A 9 2.24 -5.93 -26.83
CA ARG A 9 3.25 -5.93 -25.75
C ARG A 9 3.10 -7.09 -24.76
N ARG A 10 1.88 -7.61 -24.58
CA ARG A 10 1.57 -8.64 -23.57
C ARG A 10 1.78 -10.07 -24.09
N VAL A 11 1.51 -10.31 -25.38
CA VAL A 11 1.68 -11.63 -26.02
C VAL A 11 3.10 -12.21 -25.87
N PRO A 12 4.20 -11.44 -25.97
CA PRO A 12 5.56 -11.96 -25.75
C PRO A 12 5.80 -12.52 -24.34
N ALA A 13 5.08 -12.05 -23.33
CA ALA A 13 5.21 -12.50 -21.94
C ALA A 13 4.46 -13.81 -21.64
N TRP A 14 3.61 -14.28 -22.55
CA TRP A 14 2.84 -15.50 -22.35
C TRP A 14 3.70 -16.77 -22.44
N ASP A 15 3.26 -17.83 -21.77
CA ASP A 15 3.84 -19.17 -21.90
C ASP A 15 3.80 -19.65 -23.36
N ALA A 16 4.81 -20.40 -23.79
CA ALA A 16 4.93 -20.88 -25.18
C ALA A 16 3.70 -21.68 -25.64
N SER A 17 3.12 -22.48 -24.73
CA SER A 17 1.90 -23.25 -24.98
C SER A 17 0.68 -22.37 -25.29
N VAL A 18 0.55 -21.23 -24.61
CA VAL A 18 -0.56 -20.27 -24.83
C VAL A 18 -0.40 -19.56 -26.15
N LYS A 19 0.83 -19.15 -26.48
CA LYS A 19 1.14 -18.52 -27.77
C LYS A 19 0.75 -19.43 -28.93
N VAL A 20 1.16 -20.70 -28.87
CA VAL A 20 0.84 -21.70 -29.90
C VAL A 20 -0.67 -21.95 -29.96
N SER A 21 -1.33 -22.14 -28.82
CA SER A 21 -2.79 -22.38 -28.76
C SER A 21 -3.59 -21.21 -29.31
N PHE A 22 -3.20 -19.97 -28.98
CA PHE A 22 -3.84 -18.76 -29.46
C PHE A 22 -3.60 -18.53 -30.96
N ALA A 23 -2.39 -18.80 -31.45
CA ALA A 23 -2.08 -18.72 -32.89
C ALA A 23 -2.90 -19.74 -33.69
N LEU A 24 -3.00 -20.98 -33.20
CA LEU A 24 -3.81 -22.03 -33.83
C LEU A 24 -5.30 -21.65 -33.84
N ALA A 25 -5.82 -21.13 -32.73
CA ALA A 25 -7.19 -20.64 -32.64
C ALA A 25 -7.44 -19.50 -33.65
N LEU A 26 -6.51 -18.56 -33.82
CA LEU A 26 -6.63 -17.48 -34.79
C LEU A 26 -6.65 -18.00 -36.23
N VAL A 27 -5.77 -18.95 -36.58
CA VAL A 27 -5.75 -19.58 -37.92
C VAL A 27 -7.05 -20.33 -38.19
N LEU A 28 -7.53 -21.12 -37.22
CA LEU A 28 -8.78 -21.87 -37.34
C LEU A 28 -9.98 -20.92 -37.48
N PHE A 29 -10.00 -19.82 -36.74
CA PHE A 29 -11.02 -18.78 -36.85
C PHE A 29 -11.05 -18.17 -38.26
N LEU A 30 -9.89 -17.83 -38.83
CA LEU A 30 -9.80 -17.26 -40.18
C LEU A 30 -10.27 -18.26 -41.24
N CYS A 31 -9.89 -19.54 -41.14
CA CYS A 31 -10.37 -20.59 -42.04
C CYS A 31 -11.89 -20.76 -41.97
N LEU A 32 -12.45 -20.82 -40.76
CA LEU A 32 -13.89 -20.96 -40.55
C LEU A 32 -14.67 -19.71 -41.00
N MET A 33 -14.11 -18.52 -40.83
CA MET A 33 -14.68 -17.29 -41.36
C MET A 33 -14.67 -17.24 -42.89
N ALA A 34 -13.57 -17.65 -43.54
CA ALA A 34 -13.52 -17.74 -45.00
C ALA A 34 -14.57 -18.72 -45.55
N LEU A 35 -14.72 -19.89 -44.92
CA LEU A 35 -15.74 -20.88 -45.26
C LEU A 35 -17.18 -20.38 -44.97
N GLY A 36 -17.38 -19.65 -43.86
CA GLY A 36 -18.68 -19.10 -43.47
C GLY A 36 -19.18 -17.96 -44.35
N LEU A 37 -18.27 -17.25 -45.04
CA LEU A 37 -18.55 -16.14 -45.95
C LEU A 37 -18.61 -16.60 -47.42
N GLY A 38 -17.66 -17.42 -47.87
CA GLY A 38 -17.50 -17.79 -49.29
C GLY A 38 -17.71 -19.27 -49.62
N GLY A 39 -17.92 -20.13 -48.62
CA GLY A 39 -18.02 -21.58 -48.83
C GLY A 39 -19.38 -22.06 -49.39
N PRO A 40 -19.50 -23.38 -49.64
CA PRO A 40 -20.76 -24.03 -50.06
C PRO A 40 -21.89 -23.79 -49.05
N ALA A 41 -23.13 -23.65 -49.53
CA ALA A 41 -24.28 -23.27 -48.69
C ALA A 41 -24.50 -24.20 -47.48
N GLU A 42 -24.23 -25.50 -47.66
CA GLU A 42 -24.37 -26.54 -46.63
C GLU A 42 -23.39 -26.38 -45.46
N LEU A 43 -22.21 -25.81 -45.72
CA LEU A 43 -21.14 -25.66 -44.72
C LEU A 43 -21.11 -24.29 -44.05
N ARG A 44 -21.86 -23.30 -44.57
CA ARG A 44 -21.83 -21.92 -44.05
C ARG A 44 -22.29 -21.81 -42.60
N LEU A 45 -23.40 -22.47 -42.25
CA LEU A 45 -23.96 -22.40 -40.89
C LEU A 45 -23.06 -23.12 -39.86
N PRO A 46 -22.62 -24.38 -40.11
CA PRO A 46 -21.64 -25.05 -39.24
C PRO A 46 -20.33 -24.25 -39.09
N ALA A 47 -19.81 -23.66 -40.17
CA ALA A 47 -18.58 -22.87 -40.13
C ALA A 47 -18.73 -21.60 -39.27
N ARG A 48 -19.88 -20.92 -39.32
CA ARG A 48 -20.16 -19.74 -38.46
C ARG A 48 -20.26 -20.12 -36.98
N ILE A 49 -20.93 -21.23 -36.67
CA ILE A 49 -21.03 -21.75 -35.29
C ILE A 49 -19.63 -22.11 -34.77
N GLY A 50 -18.83 -22.80 -35.59
CA GLY A 50 -17.45 -23.13 -35.26
C GLY A 50 -16.59 -21.89 -35.03
N ALA A 51 -16.69 -20.88 -35.90
CA ALA A 51 -15.94 -19.64 -35.75
C ALA A 51 -16.32 -18.89 -34.45
N PHE A 52 -17.59 -18.89 -34.08
CA PHE A 52 -18.03 -18.32 -32.81
C PHE A 52 -17.43 -19.09 -31.61
N GLY A 53 -17.43 -20.43 -31.66
CA GLY A 53 -16.78 -21.25 -30.62
C GLY A 53 -15.29 -20.93 -30.46
N VAL A 54 -14.57 -20.84 -31.58
CA VAL A 54 -13.13 -20.50 -31.60
C VAL A 54 -12.88 -19.07 -31.10
N LEU A 55 -13.78 -18.13 -31.38
CA LEU A 55 -13.70 -16.77 -30.85
C LEU A 55 -13.76 -16.76 -29.32
N VAL A 56 -14.70 -17.51 -28.73
CA VAL A 56 -14.84 -17.64 -27.27
C VAL A 56 -13.60 -18.33 -26.68
N THR A 57 -13.11 -19.40 -27.30
CA THR A 57 -11.86 -20.06 -26.87
C THR A 57 -10.66 -19.12 -26.96
N GLY A 58 -10.56 -18.32 -28.02
CA GLY A 58 -9.54 -17.29 -28.17
C GLY A 58 -9.59 -16.24 -27.06
N GLN A 59 -10.80 -15.80 -26.69
CA GLN A 59 -10.99 -14.88 -25.57
C GLN A 59 -10.58 -15.51 -24.23
N LEU A 60 -10.89 -16.79 -23.98
CA LEU A 60 -10.46 -17.50 -22.78
C LEU A 60 -8.93 -17.68 -22.73
N LEU A 61 -8.30 -18.02 -23.86
CA LEU A 61 -6.84 -18.11 -23.97
C LEU A 61 -6.16 -16.76 -23.73
N PHE A 62 -6.76 -15.67 -24.21
CA PHE A 62 -6.27 -14.32 -23.94
C PHE A 62 -6.32 -13.98 -22.44
N LEU A 63 -7.47 -14.26 -21.79
CA LEU A 63 -7.61 -14.07 -20.34
C LEU A 63 -6.63 -14.95 -19.55
N TRP A 64 -6.42 -16.20 -19.97
CA TRP A 64 -5.50 -17.12 -19.33
C TRP A 64 -4.03 -16.72 -19.52
N GLY A 65 -3.64 -16.27 -20.71
CA GLY A 65 -2.30 -15.74 -20.98
C GLY A 65 -1.99 -14.51 -20.15
N ASN A 66 -3.01 -13.69 -19.88
CA ASN A 66 -2.89 -12.48 -19.08
C ASN A 66 -3.19 -12.67 -17.58
N ARG A 67 -3.45 -13.90 -17.12
CA ARG A 67 -3.89 -14.19 -15.74
C ARG A 67 -2.87 -13.81 -14.66
N ARG A 68 -1.59 -13.70 -15.04
CA ARG A 68 -0.48 -13.34 -14.15
C ARG A 68 -0.07 -11.88 -14.27
N ASP A 69 -0.66 -11.12 -15.19
CA ASP A 69 -0.35 -9.71 -15.41
C ASP A 69 -1.12 -8.85 -14.40
N VAL A 70 -0.74 -8.98 -13.13
CA VAL A 70 -1.24 -8.12 -12.05
C VAL A 70 -0.54 -6.77 -12.21
N SER A 71 -1.27 -5.66 -12.13
CA SER A 71 -0.68 -4.31 -12.20
C SER A 71 0.58 -4.21 -11.31
N PRO A 72 1.69 -3.60 -11.77
CA PRO A 72 2.91 -3.44 -10.98
C PRO A 72 2.63 -2.86 -9.58
N TYR A 73 1.62 -1.99 -9.47
CA TYR A 73 1.12 -1.47 -8.21
C TYR A 73 0.68 -2.57 -7.24
N HIS A 74 -0.19 -3.50 -7.68
CA HIS A 74 -0.69 -4.57 -6.83
C HIS A 74 0.41 -5.57 -6.46
N GLN A 75 1.33 -5.87 -7.38
CA GLN A 75 2.48 -6.73 -7.06
C GLN A 75 3.36 -6.08 -5.99
N ALA A 76 3.64 -4.79 -6.14
CA ALA A 76 4.38 -4.03 -5.13
C ALA A 76 3.62 -3.94 -3.81
N GLN A 77 2.30 -3.77 -3.84
CA GLN A 77 1.46 -3.72 -2.65
C GLN A 77 1.48 -5.05 -1.89
N GLN A 78 1.43 -6.18 -2.61
CA GLN A 78 1.57 -7.51 -2.00
C GLN A 78 2.94 -7.68 -1.34
N ARG A 79 4.02 -7.27 -2.01
CA ARG A 79 5.38 -7.30 -1.43
C ARG A 79 5.51 -6.38 -0.23
N PHE A 80 4.90 -5.21 -0.28
CA PHE A 80 4.87 -4.26 0.83
C PHE A 80 4.17 -4.86 2.06
N ILE A 81 3.00 -5.48 1.88
CA ILE A 81 2.26 -6.15 2.96
C ILE A 81 3.05 -7.34 3.51
N ALA A 82 3.77 -8.06 2.65
CA ALA A 82 4.67 -9.14 3.07
C ALA A 82 5.94 -8.65 3.79
N GLY A 83 6.15 -7.33 3.92
CA GLY A 83 7.35 -6.73 4.53
C GLY A 83 8.59 -6.74 3.64
N ASP A 84 8.48 -7.22 2.39
CA ASP A 84 9.56 -7.24 1.40
C ASP A 84 9.64 -5.88 0.68
N TYR A 85 10.06 -4.87 1.44
CA TYR A 85 10.14 -3.49 0.97
C TYR A 85 11.17 -3.30 -0.16
N GLN A 86 12.21 -4.13 -0.22
CA GLN A 86 13.19 -4.07 -1.31
C GLN A 86 12.59 -4.54 -2.63
N ALA A 87 11.83 -5.65 -2.63
CA ALA A 87 11.11 -6.07 -3.82
C ALA A 87 10.02 -5.08 -4.22
N ALA A 88 9.26 -4.54 -3.25
CA ALA A 88 8.25 -3.52 -3.52
C ALA A 88 8.86 -2.29 -4.21
N LYS A 89 10.01 -1.80 -3.72
CA LYS A 89 10.78 -0.70 -4.33
C LYS A 89 11.18 -1.05 -5.75
N ALA A 90 11.80 -2.22 -5.97
CA ALA A 90 12.29 -2.62 -7.28
C ALA A 90 11.15 -2.69 -8.32
N ILE A 91 9.98 -3.23 -7.94
CA ILE A 91 8.81 -3.32 -8.81
C ILE A 91 8.29 -1.93 -9.17
N LEU A 92 8.16 -1.02 -8.20
CA LEU A 92 7.67 0.34 -8.43
C LEU A 92 8.63 1.18 -9.26
N GLU A 93 9.95 1.06 -9.04
CA GLU A 93 10.95 1.80 -9.80
C GLU A 93 11.05 1.31 -11.26
N ALA A 94 10.92 0.00 -11.48
CA ALA A 94 10.94 -0.63 -12.80
C ALA A 94 9.61 -0.53 -13.57
N ALA A 95 8.53 -0.11 -12.90
CA ALA A 95 7.24 0.05 -13.55
C ALA A 95 7.28 1.10 -14.68
N PRO A 96 6.48 0.93 -15.75
CA PRO A 96 6.35 1.94 -16.80
C PRO A 96 5.99 3.31 -16.22
N ALA A 97 6.49 4.39 -16.81
CA ALA A 97 6.28 5.75 -16.31
C ALA A 97 4.81 6.07 -16.03
N THR A 98 3.89 5.63 -16.89
CA THR A 98 2.44 5.81 -16.72
C THR A 98 1.89 5.16 -15.45
N ALA A 99 2.42 4.00 -15.04
CA ALA A 99 2.01 3.32 -13.82
C ALA A 99 2.72 3.90 -12.59
N ARG A 100 4.03 4.18 -12.73
CA ARG A 100 4.88 4.74 -11.68
C ARG A 100 4.49 6.15 -11.25
N GLU A 101 3.92 6.94 -12.16
CA GLU A 101 3.46 8.32 -11.88
C GLU A 101 1.98 8.40 -11.47
N SER A 102 1.33 7.26 -11.19
CA SER A 102 0.02 7.29 -10.53
C SER A 102 0.18 7.69 -9.06
N VAL A 103 -0.81 8.42 -8.52
CA VAL A 103 -0.78 8.92 -7.13
C VAL A 103 -0.63 7.76 -6.15
N ASP A 104 -1.37 6.66 -6.36
CA ASP A 104 -1.30 5.47 -5.50
C ASP A 104 0.08 4.81 -5.54
N ALA A 105 0.69 4.68 -6.73
CA ALA A 105 2.04 4.12 -6.85
C ALA A 105 3.10 5.01 -6.18
N LEU A 106 2.98 6.33 -6.29
CA LEU A 106 3.87 7.27 -5.60
C LEU A 106 3.68 7.19 -4.08
N VAL A 107 2.44 7.13 -3.58
CA VAL A 107 2.17 6.96 -2.15
C VAL A 107 2.77 5.65 -1.62
N LEU A 108 2.57 4.55 -2.35
CA LEU A 108 3.14 3.25 -1.98
C LEU A 108 4.67 3.26 -2.03
N LEU A 109 5.28 3.91 -3.04
CA LEU A 109 6.72 4.05 -3.15
C LEU A 109 7.29 4.92 -2.02
N GLY A 110 6.62 6.03 -1.69
CA GLY A 110 6.96 6.88 -0.55
C GLY A 110 6.93 6.12 0.77
N ASN A 111 5.86 5.34 1.01
CA ASN A 111 5.78 4.46 2.16
C ASN A 111 6.89 3.41 2.16
N THR A 112 7.19 2.81 1.01
CA THR A 112 8.26 1.82 0.86
C THR A 112 9.62 2.42 1.23
N TYR A 113 9.95 3.62 0.74
CA TYR A 113 11.17 4.32 1.11
C TYR A 113 11.24 4.65 2.61
N ARG A 114 10.13 5.09 3.23
CA ARG A 114 10.07 5.32 4.68
C ARG A 114 10.36 4.04 5.47
N HIS A 115 9.86 2.89 5.02
CA HIS A 115 10.14 1.60 5.67
C HIS A 115 11.60 1.15 5.48
N LEU A 116 12.25 1.57 4.40
CA LEU A 116 13.67 1.36 4.13
C LEU A 116 14.58 2.45 4.72
N ALA A 117 14.06 3.31 5.61
CA ALA A 117 14.76 4.46 6.20
C ALA A 117 15.36 5.46 5.17
N GLN A 118 14.86 5.45 3.93
CA GLN A 118 15.25 6.38 2.86
C GLN A 118 14.34 7.62 2.89
N PHE A 119 14.44 8.42 3.96
CA PHE A 119 13.48 9.49 4.26
C PHE A 119 13.43 10.59 3.20
N ASP A 120 14.57 11.02 2.65
CA ASP A 120 14.61 12.07 1.62
C ASP A 120 13.90 11.64 0.34
N ARG A 121 14.10 10.38 -0.08
CA ARG A 121 13.41 9.81 -1.25
C ARG A 121 11.92 9.65 -0.98
N SER A 122 11.55 9.27 0.24
CA SER A 122 10.15 9.22 0.67
C SER A 122 9.48 10.59 0.53
N ARG A 123 10.13 11.66 1.03
CA ARG A 123 9.64 13.04 0.97
C ARG A 123 9.41 13.47 -0.47
N ALA A 124 10.42 13.35 -1.32
CA ALA A 124 10.35 13.78 -2.71
C ALA A 124 9.21 13.11 -3.50
N VAL A 125 8.99 11.80 -3.28
CA VAL A 125 7.93 11.07 -3.98
C VAL A 125 6.54 11.42 -3.43
N LEU A 126 6.40 11.61 -2.12
CA LEU A 126 5.12 12.00 -1.50
C LEU A 126 4.71 13.43 -1.87
N GLU A 127 5.67 14.36 -1.92
CA GLU A 127 5.43 15.72 -2.40
C GLU A 127 4.96 15.72 -3.86
N ARG A 128 5.56 14.85 -4.69
CA ARG A 128 5.13 14.67 -6.08
C ARG A 128 3.72 14.07 -6.18
N ALA A 129 3.36 13.13 -5.30
CA ALA A 129 2.01 12.58 -5.22
C ALA A 129 0.97 13.67 -4.85
N LEU A 130 1.31 14.53 -3.88
CA LEU A 130 0.48 15.66 -3.47
C LEU A 130 0.37 16.75 -4.54
N ALA A 131 1.42 16.96 -5.33
CA ALA A 131 1.39 17.88 -6.47
C ALA A 131 0.45 17.37 -7.58
N LEU A 132 0.41 16.06 -7.82
CA LEU A 132 -0.49 15.44 -8.81
C LEU A 132 -1.94 15.41 -8.33
N ASN A 133 -2.18 15.12 -7.05
CA ASN A 133 -3.51 15.18 -6.46
C ASN A 133 -3.48 15.74 -5.02
N PRO A 134 -3.72 17.07 -4.88
CA PRO A 134 -3.73 17.73 -3.58
C PRO A 134 -4.86 17.30 -2.64
N ARG A 135 -5.83 16.52 -3.12
CA ARG A 135 -6.98 16.01 -2.34
C ARG A 135 -6.85 14.53 -2.00
N HIS A 136 -5.71 13.91 -2.29
CA HIS A 136 -5.51 12.50 -2.01
C HIS A 136 -5.26 12.24 -0.51
N HIS A 137 -6.24 11.66 0.18
CA HIS A 137 -6.18 11.47 1.63
C HIS A 137 -4.98 10.60 2.07
N LEU A 138 -4.67 9.50 1.35
CA LEU A 138 -3.53 8.66 1.69
C LEU A 138 -2.18 9.37 1.47
N ALA A 139 -2.10 10.30 0.52
CA ALA A 139 -0.85 11.04 0.29
C ALA A 139 -0.58 12.01 1.45
N HIS A 140 -1.62 12.71 1.92
CA HIS A 140 -1.55 13.54 3.12
C HIS A 140 -1.21 12.73 4.37
N PHE A 141 -1.82 11.56 4.55
CA PHE A 141 -1.52 10.67 5.67
C PHE A 141 -0.06 10.18 5.64
N SER A 142 0.41 9.67 4.50
CA SER A 142 1.80 9.22 4.34
C SER A 142 2.82 10.34 4.54
N HIS A 143 2.53 11.54 4.04
CA HIS A 143 3.35 12.73 4.28
C HIS A 143 3.39 13.09 5.77
N GLY A 144 2.24 13.01 6.45
CA GLY A 144 2.13 13.22 7.88
C GLY A 144 2.94 12.20 8.70
N LYS A 145 2.88 10.91 8.34
CA LYS A 145 3.71 9.86 8.98
C LYS A 145 5.20 10.09 8.76
N LEU A 146 5.61 10.55 7.58
CA LEU A 146 7.01 10.89 7.34
C LEU A 146 7.45 12.10 8.18
N SER A 147 6.58 13.11 8.27
CA SER A 147 6.80 14.32 9.08
C SER A 147 6.93 13.97 10.58
N LEU A 148 6.11 13.03 11.08
CA LEU A 148 6.26 12.47 12.43
C LEU A 148 7.67 11.91 12.66
N VAL A 149 8.12 11.06 11.74
CA VAL A 149 9.45 10.42 11.83
C VAL A 149 10.55 11.48 11.88
N HIS A 150 10.45 12.51 11.05
CA HIS A 150 11.45 13.57 10.94
C HIS A 150 11.44 14.58 12.10
N GLY A 151 10.42 14.55 12.97
CA GLY A 151 10.28 15.53 14.05
C GLY A 151 9.49 16.79 13.68
N ASP A 152 8.97 16.86 12.45
CA ASP A 152 8.16 17.97 11.94
C ASP A 152 6.70 17.86 12.48
N TYR A 153 6.52 17.84 13.81
CA TYR A 153 5.25 17.43 14.44
C TYR A 153 4.06 18.33 14.10
N ALA A 154 4.27 19.64 13.91
CA ALA A 154 3.22 20.54 13.46
C ALA A 154 2.76 20.21 12.03
N VAL A 155 3.71 19.96 11.13
CA VAL A 155 3.42 19.55 9.74
C VAL A 155 2.72 18.20 9.72
N ALA A 156 3.16 17.28 10.57
CA ALA A 156 2.52 15.99 10.74
C ALA A 156 1.06 16.11 11.15
N ARG A 157 0.78 16.87 12.22
CA ARG A 157 -0.57 17.15 12.70
C ARG A 157 -1.45 17.70 11.59
N ASP A 158 -0.98 18.72 10.88
CA ASP A 158 -1.77 19.41 9.87
C ASP A 158 -2.02 18.51 8.64
N SER A 159 -1.02 17.73 8.22
CA SER A 159 -1.14 16.76 7.12
C SER A 159 -2.13 15.64 7.48
N ILE A 160 -2.04 15.09 8.69
CA ILE A 160 -2.92 14.00 9.15
C ILE A 160 -4.36 14.51 9.33
N ALA A 161 -4.53 15.69 9.93
CA ALA A 161 -5.84 16.33 10.05
C ALA A 161 -6.46 16.61 8.67
N ARG A 162 -5.64 16.96 7.68
CA ARG A 162 -6.10 17.12 6.29
C ARG A 162 -6.52 15.78 5.68
N ALA A 163 -5.80 14.70 5.94
CA ALA A 163 -6.17 13.36 5.49
C ALA A 163 -7.54 12.93 6.03
N LEU A 164 -7.79 13.13 7.32
CA LEU A 164 -9.10 12.84 7.94
C LEU A 164 -10.23 13.66 7.30
N LYS A 165 -10.02 14.97 7.09
CA LYS A 165 -11.00 15.82 6.37
C LYS A 165 -11.28 15.38 4.93
N LEU A 166 -10.35 14.65 4.32
CA LEU A 166 -10.45 14.12 2.96
C LEU A 166 -11.00 12.68 2.92
N GLY A 167 -11.43 12.12 4.06
CA GLY A 167 -12.05 10.80 4.14
C GLY A 167 -11.07 9.66 4.44
N ALA A 168 -9.91 9.95 5.05
CA ALA A 168 -9.08 8.89 5.60
C ALA A 168 -9.82 8.12 6.71
N PRO A 169 -9.59 6.80 6.85
CA PRO A 169 -10.26 5.98 7.85
C PRO A 169 -9.84 6.36 9.29
N ASP A 170 -10.70 6.02 10.25
CA ASP A 170 -10.54 6.38 11.65
C ASP A 170 -9.27 5.81 12.30
N ILE A 171 -8.68 4.75 11.73
CA ILE A 171 -7.41 4.18 12.20
C ILE A 171 -6.26 5.21 12.24
N VAL A 172 -6.37 6.29 11.47
CA VAL A 172 -5.41 7.40 11.39
C VAL A 172 -5.43 8.30 12.64
N HIS A 173 -6.47 8.20 13.49
CA HIS A 173 -6.59 9.00 14.72
C HIS A 173 -5.43 8.76 15.69
N PHE A 174 -4.86 7.55 15.70
CA PHE A 174 -3.69 7.26 16.53
C PHE A 174 -2.49 8.13 16.14
N GLU A 175 -2.12 8.19 14.85
CA GLU A 175 -1.02 9.06 14.41
C GLU A 175 -1.32 10.54 14.59
N LEU A 176 -2.59 10.97 14.48
CA LEU A 176 -2.97 12.34 14.81
C LEU A 176 -2.69 12.65 16.28
N GLY A 177 -3.10 11.76 17.19
CA GLY A 177 -2.87 11.94 18.63
C GLY A 177 -1.38 11.99 18.97
N GLN A 178 -0.56 11.17 18.31
CA GLN A 178 0.90 11.22 18.44
C GLN A 178 1.46 12.57 17.98
N ALA A 179 1.05 13.04 16.80
CA ALA A 179 1.49 14.32 16.26
C ALA A 179 1.10 15.49 17.18
N CYS A 180 -0.13 15.49 17.68
CA CYS A 180 -0.61 16.48 18.65
C CYS A 180 0.22 16.46 19.94
N TYR A 181 0.40 15.28 20.54
CA TYR A 181 1.15 15.13 21.80
C TYR A 181 2.60 15.61 21.64
N LEU A 182 3.27 15.20 20.56
CA LEU A 182 4.66 15.57 20.28
C LEU A 182 4.81 17.05 19.88
N SER A 183 3.76 17.66 19.31
CA SER A 183 3.71 19.11 19.09
C SER A 183 3.39 19.93 20.34
N GLY A 184 3.09 19.28 21.47
CA GLY A 184 2.74 19.92 22.75
C GLY A 184 1.25 20.21 22.94
N ASP A 185 0.39 19.89 21.97
CA ASP A 185 -1.06 20.07 22.07
C ASP A 185 -1.72 18.86 22.74
N THR A 186 -1.66 18.83 24.07
CA THR A 186 -2.17 17.72 24.89
C THR A 186 -3.70 17.57 24.81
N ASP A 187 -4.42 18.66 24.57
CA ASP A 187 -5.89 18.64 24.49
C ASP A 187 -6.38 18.09 23.15
N ALA A 188 -5.71 18.45 22.05
CA ALA A 188 -5.96 17.81 20.76
C ALA A 188 -5.52 16.34 20.78
N ALA A 189 -4.41 16.00 21.46
CA ALA A 189 -3.96 14.62 21.61
C ALA A 189 -5.00 13.76 22.33
N ARG A 190 -5.54 14.23 23.46
CA ARG A 190 -6.59 13.52 24.20
C ARG A 190 -7.81 13.23 23.33
N ARG A 191 -8.28 14.23 22.57
CA ARG A 191 -9.43 14.06 21.66
C ARG A 191 -9.15 13.09 20.53
N ALA A 192 -7.94 13.08 20.00
CA ALA A 192 -7.55 12.17 18.93
C ALA A 192 -7.39 10.72 19.42
N PHE A 193 -7.02 10.53 20.69
CA PHE A 193 -6.95 9.20 21.31
C PHE A 193 -8.30 8.70 21.86
N ASP A 194 -9.31 9.56 21.93
CA ASP A 194 -10.61 9.21 22.49
C ASP A 194 -11.30 8.11 21.66
N GLY A 195 -11.86 7.11 22.34
CA GLY A 195 -12.50 5.96 21.71
C GLY A 195 -11.56 4.97 20.99
N LEU A 196 -10.23 5.19 20.99
CA LEU A 196 -9.30 4.22 20.40
C LEU A 196 -9.14 2.98 21.31
N PRO A 197 -9.11 1.76 20.75
CA PRO A 197 -8.94 0.55 21.52
C PRO A 197 -7.49 0.46 22.06
N ALA A 198 -7.32 0.65 23.37
CA ALA A 198 -6.02 0.53 24.04
C ALA A 198 -5.58 -0.92 24.31
N ASP A 199 -6.49 -1.88 24.16
CA ASP A 199 -6.27 -3.30 24.49
C ASP A 199 -6.21 -4.21 23.25
N SER A 200 -6.05 -3.62 22.05
CA SER A 200 -6.01 -4.41 20.81
C SER A 200 -4.75 -5.28 20.75
N SER A 201 -4.93 -6.60 20.67
CA SER A 201 -3.83 -7.57 20.52
C SER A 201 -3.16 -7.56 19.14
N ASP A 202 -3.84 -7.01 18.12
CA ASP A 202 -3.39 -7.07 16.73
C ASP A 202 -2.14 -6.20 16.48
N GLU A 203 -2.08 -5.03 17.14
CA GLU A 203 -0.94 -4.12 17.08
C GLU A 203 -0.44 -3.77 18.49
N PRO A 204 0.29 -4.68 19.15
CA PRO A 204 0.63 -4.55 20.56
C PRO A 204 1.54 -3.34 20.83
N GLY A 205 2.37 -2.94 19.86
CA GLY A 205 3.21 -1.73 19.96
C GLY A 205 2.39 -0.44 19.99
N GLN A 206 1.40 -0.33 19.10
CA GLN A 206 0.49 0.81 19.05
C GLN A 206 -0.38 0.88 20.32
N ALA A 207 -0.92 -0.25 20.76
CA ALA A 207 -1.72 -0.35 21.97
C ALA A 207 -0.93 0.09 23.23
N LEU A 208 0.32 -0.39 23.38
CA LEU A 208 1.19 0.01 24.48
C LEU A 208 1.58 1.50 24.41
N LEU A 209 1.88 2.02 23.23
CA LEU A 209 2.14 3.46 23.04
C LEU A 209 0.91 4.30 23.40
N LEU A 210 -0.27 3.89 22.96
CA LEU A 210 -1.53 4.56 23.28
C LEU A 210 -1.76 4.60 24.79
N ALA A 211 -1.62 3.46 25.48
CA ALA A 211 -1.72 3.39 26.93
C ALA A 211 -0.69 4.31 27.63
N TRP A 212 0.55 4.36 27.11
CA TRP A 212 1.58 5.26 27.62
C TRP A 212 1.20 6.74 27.46
N TYR A 213 0.72 7.16 26.29
CA TYR A 213 0.26 8.53 26.04
C TYR A 213 -0.92 8.90 26.94
N LEU A 214 -1.92 8.02 27.04
CA LEU A 214 -3.09 8.23 27.89
C LEU A 214 -2.71 8.40 29.37
N ARG A 215 -1.77 7.60 29.87
CA ARG A 215 -1.23 7.73 31.23
C ARG A 215 -0.53 9.08 31.44
N ARG A 216 0.27 9.52 30.48
CA ARG A 216 0.93 10.85 30.52
C ARG A 216 -0.07 12.01 30.48
N LEU A 217 -1.22 11.79 29.84
CA LEU A 217 -2.35 12.70 29.83
C LEU A 217 -3.27 12.53 31.05
N GLY A 218 -2.89 11.73 32.06
CA GLY A 218 -3.64 11.59 33.32
C GLY A 218 -4.84 10.64 33.28
N ALA A 219 -4.99 9.84 32.21
CA ALA A 219 -5.98 8.76 32.20
C ALA A 219 -5.45 7.52 32.93
N ALA A 220 -6.34 6.80 33.62
CA ALA A 220 -6.02 5.55 34.29
C ALA A 220 -6.08 4.37 33.29
N ALA A 221 -5.15 4.36 32.32
CA ALA A 221 -4.96 3.22 31.42
C ALA A 221 -3.79 2.37 31.92
N GLN A 222 -4.03 1.08 32.17
CA GLN A 222 -2.98 0.09 32.45
C GLN A 222 -3.06 -1.02 31.39
N PRO A 223 -2.00 -1.24 30.60
CA PRO A 223 -2.00 -2.32 29.63
C PRO A 223 -1.87 -3.68 30.34
N GLU A 224 -2.56 -4.69 29.83
CA GLU A 224 -2.41 -6.07 30.27
C GLU A 224 -0.92 -6.52 30.25
N PRO A 225 -0.44 -7.31 31.22
CA PRO A 225 0.97 -7.69 31.30
C PRO A 225 1.52 -8.37 30.04
N GLY A 226 0.70 -9.21 29.38
CA GLY A 226 1.04 -9.85 28.11
C GLY A 226 1.23 -8.84 26.97
N LEU A 227 0.35 -7.84 26.89
CA LEU A 227 0.40 -6.76 25.91
C LEU A 227 1.66 -5.90 26.10
N ALA A 228 2.07 -5.65 27.34
CA ALA A 228 3.26 -4.86 27.65
C ALA A 228 4.55 -5.48 27.07
N SER A 229 4.71 -6.79 27.17
CA SER A 229 5.91 -7.48 26.66
C SER A 229 5.98 -7.47 25.12
N ALA A 230 4.90 -7.86 24.46
CA ALA A 230 4.80 -7.86 22.99
C ALA A 230 4.90 -6.43 22.42
N GLY A 231 4.25 -5.48 23.09
CA GLY A 231 4.28 -4.07 22.71
C GLY A 231 5.68 -3.48 22.82
N ARG A 232 6.41 -3.78 23.90
CA ARG A 232 7.79 -3.32 24.08
C ARG A 232 8.71 -3.85 22.98
N ALA A 233 8.58 -5.12 22.60
CA ALA A 233 9.35 -5.70 21.50
C ALA A 233 9.07 -4.98 20.17
N SER A 234 7.80 -4.67 19.90
CA SER A 234 7.40 -3.91 18.70
C SER A 234 7.97 -2.49 18.69
N ILE A 235 7.84 -1.76 19.82
CA ILE A 235 8.37 -0.39 19.94
C ILE A 235 9.90 -0.38 19.80
N LEU A 236 10.59 -1.38 20.34
CA LEU A 236 12.04 -1.53 20.19
C LEU A 236 12.46 -1.71 18.73
N ALA A 237 11.73 -2.53 17.97
CA ALA A 237 11.97 -2.71 16.54
C ALA A 237 11.75 -1.40 15.77
N ASP A 238 10.69 -0.65 16.08
CA ASP A 238 10.43 0.66 15.46
C ASP A 238 11.49 1.72 15.86
N ALA A 239 11.93 1.74 17.12
CA ALA A 239 12.99 2.62 17.58
C ALA A 239 14.31 2.37 16.84
N ALA A 240 14.66 1.09 16.64
CA ALA A 240 15.84 0.71 15.87
C ALA A 240 15.72 1.10 14.39
N LYS A 241 14.54 0.90 13.79
CA LYS A 241 14.26 1.27 12.40
C LYS A 241 14.37 2.78 12.15
N TYR A 242 13.89 3.57 13.09
CA TYR A 242 13.91 5.04 13.01
C TYR A 242 15.07 5.65 13.80
N ALA A 243 16.12 4.88 14.09
CA ALA A 243 17.30 5.37 14.79
C ALA A 243 17.93 6.58 14.07
N GLY A 244 18.34 7.60 14.83
CA GLY A 244 18.88 8.85 14.29
C GLY A 244 17.81 9.84 13.78
N THR A 245 16.53 9.58 14.07
CA THR A 245 15.43 10.52 13.84
C THR A 245 14.81 10.93 15.17
N SER A 246 14.18 12.10 15.23
CA SER A 246 13.53 12.59 16.46
C SER A 246 12.44 11.65 16.98
N TYR A 247 11.75 10.94 16.08
CA TYR A 247 10.78 9.93 16.47
C TYR A 247 11.44 8.68 17.07
N GLY A 248 12.57 8.22 16.51
CA GLY A 248 13.34 7.11 17.09
C GLY A 248 13.84 7.42 18.50
N ASP A 249 14.29 8.65 18.73
CA ASP A 249 14.71 9.13 20.05
C ASP A 249 13.53 9.18 21.03
N HIS A 250 12.36 9.64 20.57
CA HIS A 250 11.12 9.61 21.36
C HIS A 250 10.73 8.18 21.75
N LEU A 251 10.71 7.24 20.82
CA LEU A 251 10.40 5.83 21.11
C LEU A 251 11.40 5.24 22.13
N SER A 252 12.68 5.57 22.01
CA SER A 252 13.71 5.17 22.98
C SER A 252 13.47 5.76 24.37
N CYS A 253 13.03 7.01 24.46
CA CYS A 253 12.62 7.65 25.70
C CYS A 253 11.40 6.94 26.34
N VAL A 254 10.39 6.60 25.53
CA VAL A 254 9.21 5.84 25.97
C VAL A 254 9.62 4.49 26.55
N LEU A 255 10.51 3.74 25.87
CA LEU A 255 11.00 2.45 26.35
C LEU A 255 11.69 2.55 27.71
N GLN A 256 12.57 3.54 27.90
CA GLN A 256 13.24 3.78 29.19
C GLN A 256 12.23 4.14 30.30
N ALA A 257 11.21 4.94 29.97
CA ALA A 257 10.16 5.30 30.92
C ALA A 257 9.32 4.08 31.33
N LEU A 258 9.00 3.20 30.38
CA LEU A 258 8.29 1.95 30.64
C LEU A 258 9.11 1.05 31.56
N GLU A 259 10.40 0.84 31.29
CA GLU A 259 11.30 0.03 32.14
C GLU A 259 11.32 0.50 33.60
N ARG A 260 11.45 1.81 33.82
CA ARG A 260 11.44 2.39 35.18
C ARG A 260 10.12 2.17 35.90
N SER A 261 9.00 2.19 35.18
CA SER A 261 7.68 2.01 35.77
C SER A 261 7.40 0.57 36.23
N PHE A 262 8.02 -0.42 35.59
CA PHE A 262 7.91 -1.82 35.99
C PHE A 262 8.91 -2.22 37.08
N ALA A 263 10.07 -1.55 37.16
CA ALA A 263 11.05 -1.80 38.23
C ALA A 263 10.63 -1.23 39.61
N ALA A 264 9.56 -0.42 39.65
CA ALA A 264 9.03 0.19 40.87
C ALA A 264 7.85 -0.58 41.50
N VAL A 265 7.51 -1.76 40.96
CA VAL A 265 6.50 -2.71 41.45
C VAL A 265 7.21 -3.95 41.97
#